data_AF-A0A842IX40-F1
#
_entry.id   AF-A0A842IX40-F1
#
_cell.length_a   1.000
_cell.length_b   1.000
_cell.length_c   1.000
_cell.angle_alpha   90.00
_cell.angle_beta   90.00
_cell.angle_gamma   90.00
#
_symmetry.space_group_name_H-M   'P 1'
#
loop_
_entity.id
_entity.type
_entity.pdbx_description
1 polymer ?
#
loop_
_entity_poly.entity_id
_entity_poly.type
_entity_poly.pdbx_seq_one_letter_code
_entity_poly.pdbx_strand_id
1 'polypeptide(L)'
;MEILDWIQDWFKTNCDSEWEKDEVIQITTLAAPGWEVEIDISKTSIANLEIKWILNEINRQDWYGVKVENSKFFAAGDASKLTFLLDLFKQMIDKIENE
;
A
#
# COMPACT_ATOMS: atom_id res chain seq x y z
N MET A 1 -6.23 -14.45 -8.10
CA MET A 1 -6.21 -13.20 -8.88
C MET A 1 -4.84 -12.60 -8.68
N GLU A 2 -4.15 -12.25 -9.77
CA GLU A 2 -2.85 -11.60 -9.71
C GLU A 2 -2.97 -10.25 -9.00
N ILE A 3 -1.89 -9.78 -8.35
CA ILE A 3 -1.97 -8.57 -7.52
C ILE A 3 -2.31 -7.30 -8.34
N LEU A 4 -1.85 -7.25 -9.59
CA LEU A 4 -2.18 -6.13 -10.49
C LEU A 4 -3.65 -6.15 -10.90
N ASP A 5 -4.25 -7.32 -11.10
CA ASP A 5 -5.69 -7.42 -11.36
C ASP A 5 -6.48 -6.99 -10.12
N TRP A 6 -6.05 -7.44 -8.95
CA TRP A 6 -6.69 -7.07 -7.69
C TRP A 6 -6.65 -5.57 -7.42
N ILE A 7 -5.51 -4.90 -7.63
CA ILE A 7 -5.41 -3.46 -7.36
C ILE A 7 -6.21 -2.63 -8.36
N GLN A 8 -6.32 -3.08 -9.62
CA GLN A 8 -7.18 -2.45 -10.63
C GLN A 8 -8.66 -2.54 -10.22
N ASP A 9 -9.10 -3.72 -9.77
CA ASP A 9 -10.47 -3.94 -9.32
C ASP A 9 -10.78 -3.20 -8.01
N TRP A 10 -9.83 -3.16 -7.08
CA TRP A 10 -9.95 -2.40 -5.84
C TRP A 10 -10.08 -0.91 -6.12
N PHE A 11 -9.19 -0.34 -6.96
CA PHE A 11 -9.26 1.06 -7.36
C PHE A 11 -10.62 1.39 -7.99
N LYS A 12 -11.04 0.59 -8.97
CA LYS A 12 -12.32 0.77 -9.68
C LYS A 12 -13.53 0.73 -8.75
N THR A 13 -13.50 -0.12 -7.73
CA THR A 13 -14.60 -0.26 -6.75
C THR A 13 -14.70 0.95 -5.81
N ASN A 14 -13.59 1.67 -5.59
CA ASN A 14 -13.53 2.83 -4.72
C ASN A 14 -13.71 4.18 -5.45
N CYS A 15 -13.74 4.21 -6.79
CA CYS A 15 -13.98 5.45 -7.55
C CYS A 15 -15.35 6.05 -7.22
N ASP A 16 -15.38 7.34 -6.89
CA ASP A 16 -16.60 8.07 -6.47
C ASP A 16 -16.87 9.37 -7.26
N SER A 17 -16.13 9.61 -8.36
CA SER A 17 -16.15 10.84 -9.18
C SER A 17 -15.30 12.00 -8.65
N GLU A 18 -14.74 11.89 -7.44
CA GLU A 18 -13.86 12.92 -6.86
C GLU A 18 -12.51 12.36 -6.47
N TRP A 19 -12.50 11.25 -5.72
CA TRP A 19 -11.30 10.64 -5.17
C TRP A 19 -10.30 10.21 -6.24
N GLU A 20 -10.76 9.67 -7.38
CA GLU A 20 -9.87 9.20 -8.44
C GLU A 20 -9.17 10.32 -9.23
N LYS A 21 -9.50 11.59 -8.96
CA LYS A 21 -8.87 12.76 -9.60
C LYS A 21 -7.53 13.13 -8.97
N ASP A 22 -7.26 12.65 -7.75
CA ASP A 22 -6.02 12.89 -7.03
C ASP A 22 -4.97 11.78 -7.30
N GLU A 23 -3.77 11.95 -6.75
CA GLU A 23 -2.71 10.92 -6.82
C GLU A 23 -3.00 9.80 -5.80
N VAL A 24 -3.97 8.95 -6.11
CA VAL A 24 -4.49 7.92 -5.20
C VAL A 24 -3.50 6.78 -4.95
N ILE A 25 -2.84 6.27 -6.00
CA ILE A 25 -1.87 5.18 -5.92
C ILE A 25 -0.58 5.66 -6.56
N GLN A 26 0.48 5.73 -5.77
CA GLN A 26 1.81 6.12 -6.21
C GLN A 26 2.78 4.97 -5.97
N ILE A 27 3.51 4.59 -7.02
CA ILE A 27 4.60 3.61 -6.95
C ILE A 27 5.85 4.33 -7.45
N THR A 28 6.79 4.57 -6.54
CA THR A 28 8.02 5.31 -6.82
C THR A 28 9.24 4.48 -6.45
N THR A 29 10.41 4.92 -6.92
CA THR A 29 11.69 4.30 -6.54
C THR A 29 12.35 5.10 -5.43
N LEU A 30 13.08 4.42 -4.57
CA LEU A 30 13.88 5.04 -3.52
C LEU A 30 15.25 5.51 -4.06
N ALA A 31 15.95 6.34 -3.29
CA ALA A 31 17.34 6.74 -3.59
C ALA A 31 18.33 5.56 -3.54
N ALA A 32 18.01 4.54 -2.73
CA ALA A 32 18.63 3.21 -2.82
C ALA A 32 17.75 2.31 -3.70
N PRO A 33 18.30 1.25 -4.34
CA PRO A 33 17.47 0.32 -5.11
C PRO A 33 16.32 -0.24 -4.27
N GLY A 34 15.09 0.12 -4.63
CA GLY A 34 13.91 -0.19 -3.84
C GLY A 34 12.68 0.52 -4.34
N TRP A 35 11.54 0.14 -3.76
CA TRP A 35 10.23 0.64 -4.10
C TRP A 35 9.61 1.33 -2.90
N GLU A 36 8.82 2.35 -3.17
CA GLU A 36 7.89 2.97 -2.24
C GLU A 36 6.49 2.92 -2.87
N VAL A 37 5.52 2.54 -2.06
CA VAL A 37 4.11 2.44 -2.41
C VAL A 37 3.34 3.32 -1.43
N GLU A 38 2.64 4.30 -1.95
CA GLU A 38 1.70 5.15 -1.24
C GLU A 38 0.31 4.95 -1.82
N ILE A 39 -0.66 4.65 -0.95
CA ILE A 39 -2.06 4.44 -1.34
C ILE A 39 -2.96 5.26 -0.41
N ASP A 40 -3.74 6.16 -0.99
CA ASP A 40 -4.80 6.86 -0.28
C ASP A 40 -5.90 5.86 0.13
N ILE A 41 -6.22 5.83 1.41
CA ILE A 41 -7.26 4.97 1.99
C ILE A 41 -8.38 5.80 2.63
N SER A 42 -8.44 7.10 2.37
CA SER A 42 -9.37 8.06 3.01
C SER A 42 -10.84 7.77 2.73
N LYS A 43 -11.15 7.11 1.61
CA LYS A 43 -12.50 6.68 1.22
C LYS A 43 -12.85 5.25 1.62
N THR A 44 -11.94 4.56 2.30
CA THR A 44 -12.14 3.18 2.74
C THR A 44 -12.63 3.12 4.18
N SER A 45 -13.09 1.94 4.60
CA SER A 45 -13.47 1.65 5.99
C SER A 45 -12.34 1.85 7.01
N ILE A 46 -11.08 1.91 6.54
CA ILE A 46 -9.88 1.99 7.36
C ILE A 46 -9.22 3.37 7.37
N ALA A 47 -9.91 4.41 6.91
CA ALA A 47 -9.37 5.77 6.83
C ALA A 47 -8.79 6.31 8.16
N ASN A 48 -9.30 5.85 9.31
CA ASN A 48 -8.86 6.25 10.64
C ASN A 48 -7.81 5.31 11.28
N LEU A 49 -7.37 4.29 10.55
CA LEU A 49 -6.34 3.37 11.03
C LEU A 49 -4.99 4.09 11.11
N GLU A 50 -4.28 3.90 12.21
CA GLU A 50 -2.94 4.45 12.43
C GLU A 50 -2.01 3.31 12.82
N ILE A 51 -0.96 3.11 12.03
CA ILE A 51 0.07 2.11 12.25
C ILE A 51 1.41 2.84 12.24
N LYS A 52 2.08 2.88 13.40
CA LYS A 52 3.45 3.40 13.49
C LYS A 52 4.37 2.56 12.59
N TRP A 53 5.43 3.17 12.08
CA TRP A 53 6.41 2.48 11.24
C TRP A 53 6.91 1.17 11.84
N ILE A 54 6.64 0.08 11.12
CA ILE A 54 7.13 -1.27 11.41
C ILE A 54 8.15 -1.61 10.33
N LEU A 55 9.38 -1.90 10.74
CA LEU A 55 10.47 -2.33 9.86
C LEU A 55 10.77 -3.81 10.06
N ASN A 56 10.76 -4.57 8.98
CA ASN A 56 11.24 -5.94 8.91
C ASN A 56 12.46 -5.97 8.00
N GLU A 57 13.65 -6.09 8.59
CA GLU A 57 14.92 -6.09 7.88
C GLU A 57 15.72 -7.33 8.27
N ILE A 58 15.96 -8.21 7.28
CA ILE A 58 16.90 -9.32 7.42
C ILE A 58 18.29 -8.83 7.02
N ASN A 59 18.37 -8.08 5.91
CA ASN A 59 19.57 -7.42 5.43
C ASN A 59 19.21 -6.35 4.37
N ARG A 60 20.21 -5.66 3.82
CA ARG A 60 20.03 -4.57 2.83
C ARG A 60 19.31 -4.96 1.53
N GLN A 61 19.25 -6.25 1.20
CA GLN A 61 18.61 -6.79 0.00
C GLN A 61 17.34 -7.59 0.33
N ASP A 62 16.95 -7.65 1.60
CA ASP A 62 15.72 -8.29 2.04
C ASP A 62 15.14 -7.52 3.22
N TRP A 63 14.35 -6.49 2.88
CA TRP A 63 13.71 -5.64 3.86
C TRP A 63 12.42 -5.05 3.31
N TYR A 64 11.50 -4.78 4.24
CA TYR A 64 10.36 -3.92 3.97
C TYR A 64 9.93 -3.20 5.25
N GLY A 65 9.27 -2.07 5.10
CA GLY A 65 8.58 -1.42 6.19
C GLY A 65 7.22 -0.89 5.76
N VAL A 66 6.35 -0.71 6.73
CA VAL A 66 4.96 -0.28 6.53
C VAL A 66 4.55 0.67 7.64
N LYS A 67 3.75 1.67 7.30
CA LYS A 67 2.99 2.50 8.22
C LYS A 67 1.64 2.87 7.60
N VAL A 68 0.73 3.30 8.45
CA VAL A 68 -0.49 3.97 8.04
C VAL A 68 -0.57 5.24 8.86
N GLU A 69 -0.61 6.38 8.19
CA GLU A 69 -0.74 7.69 8.84
C GLU A 69 -1.51 8.63 7.92
N ASN A 70 -2.29 9.55 8.49
CA ASN A 70 -3.04 10.57 7.73
C ASN A 70 -3.90 9.97 6.60
N SER A 71 -4.58 8.85 6.87
CA SER A 71 -5.43 8.14 5.91
C SER A 71 -4.69 7.67 4.65
N LYS A 72 -3.40 7.35 4.78
CA LYS A 72 -2.57 6.81 3.72
C LYS A 72 -1.81 5.58 4.20
N PHE A 73 -1.82 4.54 3.37
CA PHE A 73 -0.94 3.40 3.51
C PHE A 73 0.40 3.73 2.85
N PHE A 74 1.49 3.55 3.59
CA PHE A 74 2.84 3.69 3.08
C PHE A 74 3.60 2.39 3.29
N ALA A 75 4.24 1.89 2.25
CA ALA A 75 5.15 0.77 2.35
C ALA A 75 6.40 1.00 1.50
N ALA A 76 7.55 0.57 2.00
CA ALA A 76 8.80 0.64 1.28
C ALA A 76 9.55 -0.68 1.41
N GLY A 77 10.36 -1.04 0.42
CA GLY A 77 11.15 -2.27 0.46
C GLY A 77 12.24 -2.31 -0.60
N ASP A 78 13.06 -3.36 -0.53
CA ASP A 78 14.13 -3.56 -1.52
C ASP A 78 13.57 -3.77 -2.95
N ALA A 79 14.48 -3.77 -3.93
CA ALA A 79 14.15 -3.80 -5.36
C ALA A 79 13.32 -5.03 -5.79
N SER A 80 13.28 -6.10 -4.99
CA SER A 80 12.48 -7.31 -5.28
C SER A 80 11.07 -7.27 -4.69
N LYS A 81 10.72 -6.28 -3.86
CA LYS A 81 9.52 -6.31 -3.00
C LYS A 81 8.28 -5.67 -3.58
N LEU A 82 8.28 -5.11 -4.79
CA LEU A 82 7.11 -4.38 -5.30
C LEU A 82 5.79 -5.18 -5.17
N THR A 83 5.75 -6.40 -5.71
CA THR A 83 4.59 -7.30 -5.60
C THR A 83 4.24 -7.57 -4.14
N PHE A 84 5.24 -7.81 -3.29
CA PHE A 84 5.04 -8.07 -1.87
C PHE A 84 4.41 -6.87 -1.13
N LEU A 85 4.82 -5.64 -1.44
CA LEU A 85 4.26 -4.43 -0.82
C LEU A 85 2.78 -4.25 -1.20
N LEU A 86 2.43 -4.54 -2.46
CA LEU A 86 1.03 -4.52 -2.92
C LEU A 86 0.20 -5.64 -2.27
N ASP A 87 0.76 -6.84 -2.14
CA ASP A 87 0.10 -7.95 -1.43
C ASP A 87 -0.10 -7.63 0.06
N LEU A 88 0.82 -6.91 0.69
CA LEU A 88 0.69 -6.46 2.07
C LEU A 88 -0.50 -5.50 2.23
N PHE A 89 -0.65 -4.56 1.30
CA PHE A 89 -1.82 -3.68 1.25
C PHE A 89 -3.12 -4.47 1.11
N LYS A 90 -3.17 -5.41 0.16
CA LYS A 90 -4.32 -6.30 -0.02
C LYS A 90 -4.68 -7.06 1.26
N GLN A 91 -3.70 -7.68 1.91
CA GLN A 91 -3.93 -8.44 3.14
C GLN A 91 -4.48 -7.56 4.27
N MET A 92 -4.06 -6.30 4.35
CA MET A 92 -4.59 -5.35 5.31
C MET A 92 -6.08 -5.05 5.05
N ILE A 93 -6.45 -4.78 3.80
CA ILE A 93 -7.85 -4.54 3.40
C ILE A 93 -8.69 -5.80 3.67
N ASP A 94 -8.27 -6.95 3.15
CA ASP A 94 -8.99 -8.22 3.29
C ASP A 94 -9.20 -8.59 4.77
N LYS A 95 -8.22 -8.31 5.64
CA LYS A 95 -8.34 -8.62 7.07
C LYS A 95 -9.35 -7.72 7.78
N ILE A 96 -9.46 -6.45 7.41
CA ILE A 96 -10.30 -5.49 8.13
C ILE A 96 -11.73 -5.47 7.57
N GLU A 97 -11.92 -5.73 6.28
CA GLU A 97 -13.26 -5.74 5.67
C GLU A 97 -14.00 -7.08 5.81
N ASN A 98 -13.29 -8.17 6.13
CA ASN A 98 -13.89 -9.49 6.39
C ASN A 98 -13.99 -9.84 7.90
N GLU A 99 -13.66 -8.90 8.79
CA GLU A 99 -13.91 -8.97 10.24
C GLU A 99 -15.21 -8.24 10.60
#